data_AF-A0A2I0P125-F1
#
_entry.id   AF-A0A2I0P125-F1
#
_cell.length_a   1.000
_cell.length_b   1.000
_cell.length_c   1.000
_cell.angle_alpha   90.00
_cell.angle_beta   90.00
_cell.angle_gamma   90.00
#
_symmetry.space_group_name_H-M   'P 1'
#
loop_
_entity.id
_entity.type
_entity.pdbx_description
1 polymer ?
#
loop_
_entity_poly.entity_id
_entity_poly.type
_entity_poly.pdbx_seq_one_letter_code
_entity_poly.pdbx_strand_id
1 'polypeptide(L)'
;MYPQKTDTDRFHGIDDSYTYRLIETAVSDGRITGSDADLIRLYIAERKATKNIGVKRCYKIASSLITVRRFVLPFRENTILSIYSGIEKIHAEQSKRHEAYKLNSKRDLIIILKSFYLWLLDNEEVSLPLKKIK
;
A
#
# COMPACT_ATOMS: atom_id res chain seq x y z
N MET A 1 13.68 37.21 -33.73
CA MET A 1 13.50 36.99 -32.28
C MET A 1 12.45 35.90 -32.12
N TYR A 2 12.87 34.65 -31.96
CA TYR A 2 11.93 33.52 -31.85
C TYR A 2 11.32 33.51 -30.44
N PRO A 3 10.00 33.34 -30.29
CA PRO A 3 9.42 33.19 -28.96
C PRO A 3 9.91 31.88 -28.35
N GLN A 4 10.58 31.96 -27.20
CA GLN A 4 10.88 30.79 -26.40
C GLN A 4 9.56 30.20 -25.92
N LYS A 5 9.27 28.97 -26.36
CA LYS A 5 8.25 28.14 -25.75
C LYS A 5 8.69 27.90 -24.31
N THR A 6 7.98 28.47 -23.34
CA THR A 6 8.13 28.11 -21.94
C THR A 6 7.87 26.63 -21.80
N ASP A 7 8.89 25.90 -21.36
CA ASP A 7 8.84 24.48 -21.07
C ASP A 7 7.85 24.24 -19.92
N THR A 8 6.58 24.16 -20.30
CA THR A 8 5.46 23.78 -19.43
C THR A 8 5.07 22.34 -19.79
N ASP A 9 6.06 21.51 -20.12
CA ASP A 9 5.84 20.16 -20.59
C ASP A 9 5.91 19.18 -19.39
N ARG A 10 4.73 18.71 -18.98
CA ARG A 10 4.49 17.40 -18.30
C ARG A 10 5.01 17.20 -16.87
N PHE A 11 4.59 18.03 -15.94
CA PHE A 11 4.28 17.51 -14.60
C PHE A 11 2.84 17.03 -14.58
N HIS A 12 2.59 15.76 -14.92
CA HIS A 12 1.35 15.10 -14.52
C HIS A 12 1.39 14.96 -12.99
N GLY A 13 1.03 16.04 -12.30
CA GLY A 13 0.91 16.10 -10.86
C GLY A 13 -0.03 14.97 -10.43
N ILE A 14 0.52 13.99 -9.71
CA ILE A 14 -0.29 12.99 -9.03
C ILE A 14 -1.08 13.78 -7.98
N ASP A 15 -2.33 14.05 -8.32
CA ASP A 15 -3.32 14.66 -7.44
C ASP A 15 -3.86 13.60 -6.46
N ASP A 16 -4.40 14.05 -5.32
CA ASP A 16 -4.99 13.17 -4.30
C ASP A 16 -6.04 12.22 -4.89
N SER A 17 -6.73 12.66 -5.94
CA SER A 17 -7.69 11.86 -6.70
C SER A 17 -7.11 10.57 -7.29
N TYR A 18 -5.81 10.51 -7.60
CA TYR A 18 -5.16 9.29 -8.13
C TYR A 18 -5.14 8.16 -7.11
N THR A 19 -4.86 8.47 -5.84
CA THR A 19 -4.83 7.45 -4.78
C THR A 19 -6.24 6.90 -4.54
N TYR A 20 -7.24 7.78 -4.55
CA TYR A 20 -8.63 7.38 -4.42
C TYR A 20 -9.08 6.48 -5.56
N ARG A 21 -8.84 6.89 -6.81
CA ARG A 21 -9.16 6.10 -8.00
C ARG A 21 -8.47 4.73 -8.00
N LEU A 22 -7.21 4.66 -7.59
CA LEU A 22 -6.49 3.40 -7.47
C LEU A 22 -7.20 2.42 -6.52
N ILE A 23 -7.67 2.90 -5.37
CA ILE A 23 -8.39 2.09 -4.38
C ILE A 23 -9.74 1.65 -4.93
N GLU A 24 -10.51 2.56 -5.54
CA GLU A 24 -11.80 2.24 -6.16
C GLU A 24 -11.68 1.18 -7.25
N THR A 25 -10.71 1.35 -8.16
CA THR A 25 -10.44 0.35 -9.20
C THR A 25 -10.05 -0.99 -8.59
N ALA A 26 -9.27 -1.01 -7.50
CA ALA A 26 -8.89 -2.25 -6.84
C ALA A 26 -10.07 -2.96 -6.16
N VAL A 27 -11.06 -2.23 -5.64
CA VAL A 27 -12.32 -2.80 -5.14
C VAL A 27 -13.15 -3.34 -6.30
N SER A 28 -13.33 -2.55 -7.36
CA SER A 28 -14.12 -2.94 -8.54
C SER A 28 -13.54 -4.17 -9.25
N ASP A 29 -12.23 -4.31 -9.27
CA ASP A 29 -11.53 -5.48 -9.84
C ASP A 29 -11.54 -6.71 -8.91
N GLY A 30 -12.10 -6.58 -7.69
CA GLY A 30 -12.07 -7.64 -6.67
C GLY A 30 -10.69 -7.94 -6.09
N ARG A 31 -9.71 -7.03 -6.27
CA ARG A 31 -8.33 -7.19 -5.75
C ARG A 31 -8.25 -6.97 -4.24
N ILE A 32 -9.14 -6.14 -3.69
CA ILE A 32 -9.32 -5.87 -2.26
C ILE A 32 -10.83 -5.84 -1.93
N THR A 33 -11.18 -6.04 -0.67
CA THR A 33 -12.58 -5.88 -0.20
C THR A 33 -12.92 -4.41 0.09
N GLY A 34 -14.20 -4.08 0.25
CA GLY A 34 -14.63 -2.76 0.72
C GLY A 34 -14.04 -2.41 2.09
N SER A 35 -14.04 -3.37 3.03
CA SER A 35 -13.42 -3.18 4.35
C SER A 35 -11.91 -2.93 4.26
N ASP A 36 -11.21 -3.59 3.33
CA ASP A 36 -9.78 -3.33 3.10
C ASP A 36 -9.56 -1.90 2.59
N ALA A 37 -10.41 -1.42 1.68
CA ALA A 37 -10.35 -0.07 1.14
C ALA A 37 -10.53 1.00 2.23
N ASP A 38 -11.48 0.79 3.14
CA ASP A 38 -11.73 1.71 4.24
C ASP A 38 -10.54 1.82 5.19
N LEU A 39 -9.91 0.69 5.53
CA LEU A 39 -8.69 0.70 6.34
C LEU A 39 -7.52 1.39 5.64
N ILE A 40 -7.33 1.16 4.33
CA ILE A 40 -6.28 1.84 3.55
C ILE A 40 -6.52 3.35 3.55
N ARG A 41 -7.77 3.80 3.35
CA ARG A 41 -8.14 5.22 3.35
C ARG A 41 -7.90 5.85 4.71
N LEU A 42 -8.34 5.21 5.78
CA LEU A 42 -8.18 5.71 7.14
C LEU A 42 -6.70 5.84 7.50
N TYR A 43 -5.90 4.82 7.21
CA TYR A 43 -4.45 4.86 7.42
C TYR A 43 -3.76 5.99 6.67
N ILE A 44 -4.10 6.20 5.40
CA ILE A 44 -3.52 7.29 4.60
C ILE A 44 -3.97 8.65 5.13
N ALA A 45 -5.24 8.81 5.49
CA ALA A 45 -5.79 10.05 6.04
C ALA A 45 -5.08 10.44 7.34
N GLU A 46 -4.92 9.50 8.28
CA GLU A 46 -4.19 9.74 9.52
C GLU A 46 -2.73 10.10 9.26
N ARG A 47 -2.04 9.36 8.37
CA ARG A 47 -0.64 9.67 8.05
C ARG A 47 -0.47 11.03 7.38
N LYS A 48 -1.42 11.45 6.54
CA LYS A 48 -1.42 12.81 5.98
C LYS A 48 -1.56 13.84 7.09
N ALA A 49 -2.49 13.65 8.01
CA ALA A 49 -2.75 14.57 9.11
C ALA A 49 -1.59 14.64 10.13
N THR A 50 -0.95 13.52 10.44
CA THR A 50 0.05 13.42 11.54
C THR A 50 1.50 13.47 11.09
N LYS A 51 1.79 13.05 9.85
CA LYS A 51 3.17 12.93 9.31
C LYS A 51 3.40 13.78 8.06
N ASN A 52 2.42 14.58 7.63
CA ASN A 52 2.50 15.48 6.48
C ASN A 52 3.06 14.80 5.21
N ILE A 53 2.59 13.59 4.91
CA ILE A 53 3.07 12.84 3.74
C ILE A 53 2.45 13.40 2.45
N GLY A 54 3.29 13.56 1.41
CA GLY A 54 2.83 14.01 0.10
C GLY A 54 2.14 12.92 -0.72
N VAL A 55 1.42 13.32 -1.77
CA VAL A 55 0.56 12.45 -2.60
C VAL A 55 1.29 11.22 -3.16
N LYS A 56 2.54 11.38 -3.61
CA LYS A 56 3.37 10.26 -4.10
C LYS A 56 3.54 9.16 -3.05
N ARG A 57 3.69 9.55 -1.78
CA ARG A 57 3.84 8.60 -0.66
C ARG A 57 2.52 7.90 -0.35
N CYS A 58 1.41 8.62 -0.40
CA CYS A 58 0.05 8.06 -0.27
C CYS A 58 -0.21 7.00 -1.34
N TYR A 59 0.05 7.33 -2.61
CA TYR A 59 -0.10 6.41 -3.72
C TYR A 59 0.78 5.17 -3.56
N LYS A 60 2.04 5.35 -3.13
CA LYS A 60 2.96 4.24 -2.86
C LYS A 60 2.44 3.33 -1.74
N ILE A 61 1.90 3.89 -0.66
CA ILE A 61 1.30 3.11 0.43
C ILE A 61 0.09 2.31 -0.08
N ALA A 62 -0.87 2.97 -0.76
CA ALA A 62 -2.06 2.30 -1.28
C ALA A 62 -1.70 1.18 -2.27
N SER A 63 -0.87 1.47 -3.27
CA SER A 63 -0.45 0.48 -4.27
C SER A 63 0.30 -0.69 -3.65
N SER A 64 1.15 -0.44 -2.64
CA SER A 64 1.83 -1.50 -1.89
C SER A 64 0.85 -2.37 -1.11
N LEU A 65 -0.11 -1.80 -0.39
CA LEU A 65 -1.09 -2.56 0.38
C LEU A 65 -2.02 -3.40 -0.53
N ILE A 66 -2.47 -2.83 -1.64
CA ILE A 66 -3.25 -3.56 -2.66
C ILE A 66 -2.42 -4.72 -3.24
N THR A 67 -1.12 -4.50 -3.49
CA THR A 67 -0.24 -5.57 -3.98
C THR A 67 -0.07 -6.68 -2.95
N VAL A 68 0.12 -6.31 -1.67
CA VAL A 68 0.29 -7.27 -0.58
C VAL A 68 -0.97 -8.10 -0.35
N ARG A 69 -2.16 -7.55 -0.61
CA ARG A 69 -3.44 -8.27 -0.45
C ARG A 69 -3.49 -9.61 -1.22
N ARG A 70 -2.70 -9.75 -2.27
CA ARG A 70 -2.57 -11.01 -3.05
C ARG A 70 -1.93 -12.16 -2.26
N PHE A 71 -1.20 -11.84 -1.18
CA PHE A 71 -0.43 -12.80 -0.39
C PHE A 71 -1.02 -13.07 0.99
N VAL A 72 -1.96 -12.24 1.46
CA VAL A 72 -2.59 -12.30 2.78
C VAL A 72 -4.12 -12.34 2.67
N LEU A 73 -4.82 -12.68 3.75
CA LEU A 73 -6.28 -12.67 3.83
C LEU A 73 -6.83 -11.21 3.85
N PRO A 74 -8.16 -10.96 3.91
CA PRO A 74 -8.67 -9.62 4.27
C PRO A 74 -7.98 -9.07 5.51
N PHE A 75 -7.67 -7.78 5.56
CA PHE A 75 -6.77 -7.24 6.59
C PHE A 75 -7.29 -7.46 8.02
N ARG A 76 -8.61 -7.38 8.24
CA ARG A 76 -9.24 -7.66 9.55
C ARG A 76 -9.31 -9.14 9.90
N GLU A 77 -9.24 -10.03 8.92
CA GLU A 77 -9.36 -11.48 9.09
C GLU A 77 -8.01 -12.19 9.17
N ASN A 78 -6.90 -11.46 8.99
CA ASN A 78 -5.59 -12.06 9.04
C ASN A 78 -5.24 -12.51 10.46
N THR A 79 -4.76 -13.74 10.56
CA THR A 79 -4.05 -14.20 11.76
C THR A 79 -2.56 -13.90 11.65
N ILE A 80 -1.83 -13.98 12.76
CA ILE A 80 -0.37 -13.82 12.74
C ILE A 80 0.32 -14.85 11.81
N LEU A 81 -0.21 -16.07 11.77
CA LEU A 81 0.31 -17.13 10.89
C LEU A 81 0.09 -16.75 9.42
N SER A 82 -1.09 -16.25 9.07
CA SER A 82 -1.42 -15.78 7.72
C SER A 82 -0.50 -14.64 7.27
N ILE A 83 -0.14 -13.72 8.18
CA ILE A 83 0.80 -12.63 7.90
C ILE A 83 2.21 -13.18 7.63
N TYR A 84 2.71 -14.10 8.46
CA TYR A 84 4.03 -14.71 8.25
C TYR A 84 4.09 -15.49 6.95
N SER A 85 3.09 -16.32 6.66
CA SER A 85 3.01 -17.02 5.38
C SER A 85 2.92 -16.05 4.20
N GLY A 86 2.26 -14.90 4.36
CA GLY A 86 2.22 -13.84 3.35
C GLY A 86 3.60 -13.22 3.10
N ILE A 87 4.38 -12.96 4.15
CA ILE A 87 5.75 -12.44 4.05
C ILE A 87 6.66 -13.45 3.33
N GLU A 88 6.56 -14.73 3.69
CA GLU A 88 7.29 -15.81 3.01
C GLU A 88 6.94 -15.86 1.51
N LYS A 89 5.65 -15.76 1.16
CA LYS A 89 5.22 -15.69 -0.25
C LYS A 89 5.79 -14.47 -0.98
N ILE A 90 5.84 -13.29 -0.36
CA ILE A 90 6.46 -12.09 -0.96
C ILE A 90 7.96 -12.31 -1.22
N HIS A 91 8.66 -12.97 -0.29
CA HIS A 91 10.05 -13.34 -0.47
C HIS A 91 10.23 -14.35 -1.61
N ALA A 92 9.40 -15.38 -1.66
CA ALA A 92 9.44 -16.46 -2.64
C ALA A 92 8.99 -16.04 -4.05
N GLU A 93 8.12 -15.03 -4.18
CA GLU A 93 7.57 -14.60 -5.47
C GLU A 93 8.71 -14.16 -6.41
N GLN A 94 8.94 -14.97 -7.44
CA GLN A 94 9.72 -14.59 -8.61
C GLN A 94 8.73 -14.03 -9.62
N SER A 95 8.90 -12.76 -10.01
CA SER A 95 7.98 -12.11 -10.95
C SER A 95 7.83 -12.95 -12.22
N LYS A 96 6.61 -13.37 -12.55
CA LYS A 96 6.28 -14.14 -13.76
C LYS A 96 6.54 -13.38 -15.08
N ARG A 97 6.88 -12.10 -15.01
CA ARG A 97 7.06 -11.23 -16.18
C ARG A 97 8.48 -10.66 -16.16
N HIS A 98 9.43 -11.45 -16.68
CA HIS A 98 10.80 -11.13 -17.12
C HIS A 98 11.68 -10.09 -16.39
N GLU A 99 11.36 -9.69 -15.17
CA GLU A 99 12.30 -9.06 -14.24
C GLU A 99 11.75 -9.34 -12.83
N ALA A 100 12.47 -10.14 -12.04
CA ALA A 100 12.14 -10.37 -10.64
C ALA A 100 11.84 -9.01 -9.96
N TYR A 101 10.85 -8.95 -9.05
CA TYR A 101 10.71 -7.76 -8.21
C TYR A 101 12.08 -7.43 -7.64
N LYS A 102 12.61 -6.25 -7.98
CA LYS A 102 13.90 -5.78 -7.44
C LYS A 102 13.82 -5.93 -5.92
N LEU A 103 14.88 -6.45 -5.29
CA LEU A 103 14.95 -6.72 -3.85
C LEU A 103 14.38 -5.55 -3.00
N ASN A 104 14.62 -4.32 -3.44
CA ASN A 104 14.11 -3.09 -2.82
C ASN A 104 12.58 -3.04 -2.81
N SER A 105 11.92 -3.44 -3.89
CA SER A 105 10.45 -3.49 -3.96
C SER A 105 9.85 -4.51 -2.99
N LYS A 106 10.47 -5.69 -2.82
CA LYS A 106 10.02 -6.68 -1.83
C LYS A 106 10.15 -6.15 -0.41
N ARG A 107 11.30 -5.55 -0.08
CA ARG A 107 11.54 -4.91 1.23
C ARG A 107 10.53 -3.80 1.50
N ASP A 108 10.27 -2.93 0.53
CA ASP A 108 9.28 -1.85 0.65
C ASP A 108 7.88 -2.40 0.98
N LEU A 109 7.43 -3.45 0.28
CA LEU A 109 6.13 -4.08 0.54
C LEU A 109 6.04 -4.58 1.98
N ILE A 110 7.09 -5.25 2.47
CA ILE A 110 7.12 -5.81 3.83
C ILE A 110 7.15 -4.69 4.89
N ILE A 111 7.95 -3.63 4.68
CA ILE A 111 8.01 -2.49 5.59
C ILE A 111 6.65 -1.79 5.68
N ILE A 112 5.99 -1.56 4.53
CA ILE A 112 4.66 -0.94 4.50
C ILE A 112 3.63 -1.85 5.17
N LEU A 113 3.69 -3.16 4.92
CA LEU A 113 2.79 -4.14 5.54
C LEU A 113 2.91 -4.16 7.06
N LYS A 114 4.13 -4.30 7.58
CA LYS A 114 4.39 -4.29 9.02
C LYS A 114 3.89 -3.00 9.66
N SER A 115 4.24 -1.86 9.05
CA SER A 115 3.84 -0.56 9.55
C SER A 115 2.32 -0.35 9.53
N PHE A 116 1.61 -0.95 8.59
CA PHE A 116 0.16 -0.90 8.52
C PHE A 116 -0.50 -1.79 9.58
N TYR A 117 -0.01 -3.01 9.78
CA TYR A 117 -0.54 -3.88 10.85
C TYR A 117 -0.26 -3.36 12.26
N LEU A 118 0.91 -2.74 12.49
CA LEU A 118 1.16 -2.05 13.76
C LEU A 118 0.14 -0.95 14.00
N TRP A 119 -0.16 -0.16 12.97
CA TRP A 119 -1.19 0.87 13.04
C TRP A 119 -2.60 0.31 13.26
N LEU A 120 -2.95 -0.82 12.64
CA LEU A 120 -4.23 -1.50 12.87
C LEU A 120 -4.39 -1.95 14.32
N LEU A 121 -3.31 -2.38 14.97
CA LEU A 121 -3.31 -2.72 16.39
C LEU A 121 -3.46 -1.50 17.28
N ASP A 122 -2.74 -0.42 16.95
CA ASP A 122 -2.80 0.82 17.72
C ASP A 122 -4.20 1.48 17.68
N ASN A 123 -4.97 1.25 16.60
CA ASN A 123 -6.33 1.76 16.43
C ASN A 123 -7.43 0.75 16.84
N GLU A 124 -7.05 -0.39 17.41
CA GLU A 124 -7.97 -1.46 17.82
C GLU A 124 -8.86 -2.00 16.66
N GLU A 125 -8.44 -1.77 15.42
CA GLU A 125 -9.12 -2.24 14.21
C GLU A 125 -8.97 -3.75 14.01
N VAL A 126 -7.98 -4.36 14.67
CA VAL A 126 -7.70 -5.80 14.68
C VAL A 126 -7.15 -6.21 16.05
N SER A 127 -7.41 -7.44 16.50
CA SER A 127 -6.81 -8.02 17.71
C SER A 127 -5.71 -9.03 17.35
N LEU A 128 -4.43 -8.59 17.30
CA LEU A 128 -3.26 -9.46 17.09
C LEU A 128 -2.17 -9.22 18.16
N PRO A 129 -1.35 -10.24 18.50
CA PRO A 129 -0.28 -10.09 19.48
C PRO A 129 0.88 -9.21 18.96
N LEU A 130 1.00 -7.99 19.48
CA LEU A 130 1.96 -6.96 19.06
C LEU A 130 3.44 -7.39 19.08
N LYS A 131 3.84 -8.24 20.04
CA LYS A 131 5.22 -8.77 20.16
C LYS A 131 5.67 -9.59 18.95
N LYS A 132 4.74 -10.06 18.11
CA LYS A 132 5.04 -10.91 16.96
C LYS A 132 5.19 -10.13 15.64
N ILE A 133 4.84 -8.84 15.61
CA ILE A 133 4.88 -8.02 14.38
C ILE A 133 6.16 -7.17 14.29
N LYS A 134 6.71 -6.75 15.44
CA LYS A 134 7.98 -5.98 15.51
C LYS A 134 9.14 -6.81 14.95
#